data_AF-A0AAU4B3E3-F1
#
_entry.id   AF-A0AAU4B3E3-F1
#
_cell.length_a   1.000
_cell.length_b   1.000
_cell.length_c   1.000
_cell.angle_alpha   90.00
_cell.angle_beta   90.00
_cell.angle_gamma   90.00
#
_symmetry.space_group_name_H-M   'P 1'
#
loop_
_entity.id
_entity.type
_entity.pdbx_description
1 polymer ?
#
loop_
_entity_poly.entity_id
_entity_poly.type
_entity_poly.pdbx_seq_one_letter_code
_entity_poly.pdbx_strand_id
1 'polypeptide(L)' 'MLMAHPTVLRNLVERYEALSDADSTDPRIAQQLRDTAYTLCVTTGTREIVPALAAARARIEDEEAAAA' A
#
# COMPACT_ATOMS: atom_id res chain seq x y z
N MET A 1 7.14 12.72 13.00
CA MET A 1 6.89 12.08 11.69
C MET A 1 5.60 11.29 11.82
N LEU A 2 4.57 11.62 11.05
CA LEU A 2 3.29 10.92 11.08
C LEU A 2 3.48 9.54 10.42
N MET A 3 3.79 8.52 11.22
CA MET A 3 3.76 7.14 10.72
C MET A 3 2.30 6.81 10.43
N ALA A 4 1.99 6.36 9.22
CA ALA A 4 0.66 5.86 8.91
C ALA A 4 0.34 4.69 9.86
N HIS A 5 -0.87 4.70 10.42
CA HIS A 5 -1.29 3.61 11.30
C HIS A 5 -1.22 2.27 10.54
N PRO A 6 -0.67 1.19 11.13
CA PRO A 6 -0.43 -0.08 10.44
C PRO A 6 -1.70 -0.68 9.82
N THR A 7 -2.86 -0.50 10.45
CA THR A 7 -4.18 -0.83 9.86
C THR A 7 -4.44 -0.14 8.53
N VAL A 8 -4.06 1.13 8.38
CA VAL A 8 -4.22 1.88 7.12
C VAL A 8 -3.30 1.31 6.05
N LEU A 9 -2.04 0.99 6.41
CA LEU A 9 -1.10 0.36 5.48
C LEU A 9 -1.61 -0.99 4.97
N ARG A 10 -2.17 -1.82 5.85
CA ARG A 10 -2.76 -3.10 5.46
C ARG A 10 -3.87 -2.94 4.42
N ASN A 11 -4.83 -2.05 4.69
CA ASN A 11 -5.93 -1.77 3.77
C ASN A 11 -5.44 -1.26 2.40
N LEU A 12 -4.37 -0.45 2.39
CA LEU A 12 -3.78 0.06 1.15
C LEU A 12 -3.09 -1.05 0.33
N VAL A 13 -2.37 -1.94 1.00
CA VAL A 13 -1.72 -3.10 0.36
C VAL A 13 -2.77 -4.04 -0.24
N GLU A 14 -3.77 -4.44 0.56
CA GLU A 14 -4.85 -5.33 0.10
C GLU A 14 -5.62 -4.73 -1.09
N ARG A 15 -5.90 -3.43 -1.04
CA ARG A 15 -6.56 -2.72 -2.15
C ARG A 15 -5.68 -2.69 -3.40
N TYR A 16 -4.39 -2.46 -3.26
CA TYR A 16 -3.47 -2.44 -4.40
C TYR A 16 -3.40 -3.82 -5.08
N GLU A 17 -3.32 -4.89 -4.30
CA GLU A 17 -3.29 -6.26 -4.80
C GLU A 17 -4.60 -6.61 -5.54
N ALA A 18 -5.75 -6.34 -4.91
CA ALA A 18 -7.05 -6.58 -5.55
C ALA A 18 -7.26 -5.80 -6.86
N LEU A 19 -6.76 -4.55 -6.94
CA LEU A 19 -6.80 -3.74 -8.15
C LEU A 19 -5.79 -4.18 -9.22
N SER A 20 -4.66 -4.78 -8.79
CA SER A 20 -3.63 -5.30 -9.71
C SER A 20 -4.07 -6.60 -10.36
N ASP A 21 -4.84 -7.41 -9.64
CA ASP A 21 -5.42 -8.66 -10.14
C ASP A 21 -6.69 -8.43 -10.99
N ALA A 22 -7.30 -7.24 -10.90
CA ALA A 22 -8.46 -6.87 -11.70
C ALA A 22 -8.08 -6.59 -13.16
N ASP A 23 -9.02 -6.78 -14.08
CA ASP A 23 -8.81 -6.57 -15.51
C ASP A 23 -8.41 -5.12 -15.80
N SER A 24 -7.15 -4.94 -16.22
CA SER A 24 -6.53 -3.65 -16.50
C SER A 24 -7.15 -2.87 -17.67
N THR A 25 -8.09 -3.49 -18.40
CA THR A 25 -8.75 -2.87 -19.57
C THR A 25 -9.78 -1.81 -19.17
N ASP A 26 -10.28 -1.82 -17.92
CA ASP A 26 -11.15 -0.75 -17.40
C ASP A 26 -10.31 0.47 -16.98
N PRO A 27 -10.48 1.65 -17.64
CA PRO A 27 -9.77 2.86 -17.29
C PRO A 27 -9.96 3.31 -15.83
N ARG A 28 -11.11 2.99 -15.21
CA ARG A 28 -11.40 3.30 -13.81
C ARG A 28 -10.54 2.46 -12.87
N ILE A 29 -10.37 1.17 -13.15
CA ILE A 29 -9.51 0.27 -12.37
C ILE A 29 -8.06 0.73 -12.49
N ALA A 30 -7.61 1.03 -13.72
CA ALA A 30 -6.26 1.54 -13.94
C ALA A 30 -6.00 2.87 -13.19
N GLN A 31 -6.98 3.76 -13.12
CA GLN A 31 -6.88 5.00 -12.33
C GLN A 31 -6.81 4.71 -10.83
N GLN A 32 -7.71 3.89 -10.30
CA GLN A 32 -7.72 3.54 -8.88
C GLN A 32 -6.43 2.84 -8.45
N LEU A 33 -5.85 2.01 -9.32
CA LEU A 33 -4.57 1.37 -9.08
C LEU A 33 -3.45 2.40 -8.94
N ARG A 34 -3.39 3.39 -9.85
CA ARG A 34 -2.41 4.49 -9.78
C ARG A 34 -2.57 5.34 -8.53
N ASP A 35 -3.81 5.68 -8.15
CA ASP A 35 -4.09 6.48 -6.96
C ASP A 35 -3.69 5.74 -5.67
N THR A 36 -3.99 4.43 -5.62
CA THR A 36 -3.59 3.57 -4.49
C THR A 36 -2.06 3.44 -4.41
N ALA A 37 -1.39 3.25 -5.55
CA ALA A 37 0.07 3.19 -5.61
C ALA A 37 0.72 4.50 -5.16
N TYR A 38 0.19 5.65 -5.60
CA TYR A 38 0.67 6.96 -5.17
C TYR A 38 0.50 7.16 -3.66
N THR A 39 -0.64 6.76 -3.11
CA THR A 39 -0.91 6.84 -1.67
C THR A 39 0.04 5.96 -0.88
N LEU A 40 0.32 4.73 -1.34
CA LEU A 40 1.35 3.87 -0.76
C LEU A 40 2.71 4.57 -0.75
N CYS A 41 3.17 5.07 -1.89
CA CYS A 41 4.46 5.76 -1.97
C CYS A 41 4.58 6.93 -0.98
N VAL A 42 3.56 7.79 -0.90
CA VAL A 42 3.57 8.93 0.03
C VAL A 42 3.54 8.48 1.49
N THR A 43 2.68 7.50 1.82
CA THR A 43 2.52 7.01 3.21
C THR A 43 3.74 6.24 3.71
N THR A 44 4.50 5.62 2.81
CA THR A 44 5.74 4.91 3.15
C THR A 44 7.00 5.76 2.95
N GLY A 45 6.88 6.98 2.42
CA GLY A 45 8.01 7.86 2.13
C GLY A 45 8.92 7.36 1.01
N THR A 46 8.38 6.62 0.04
CA THR A 46 9.10 6.06 -1.11
C THR A 46 8.68 6.74 -2.41
N ARG A 47 9.39 6.46 -3.50
CA ARG A 47 9.09 7.03 -4.84
C ARG A 47 8.45 6.02 -5.80
N GLU A 48 8.58 4.73 -5.51
CA GLU A 48 8.18 3.65 -6.39
C GLU A 48 7.34 2.62 -5.61
N ILE A 49 6.46 1.93 -6.32
CA ILE A 49 5.48 1.02 -5.72
C ILE A 49 6.11 -0.22 -5.08
N VAL A 50 7.12 -0.81 -5.71
CA VAL A 50 7.80 -2.01 -5.17
C VAL A 50 8.44 -1.71 -3.80
N PRO A 51 9.28 -0.67 -3.64
CA PRO A 51 9.80 -0.33 -2.32
C PRO A 51 8.72 0.18 -1.35
N ALA A 52 7.62 0.78 -1.85
CA ALA A 52 6.48 1.14 -1.00
C ALA A 52 5.85 -0.10 -0.35
N LEU A 53 5.54 -1.14 -1.14
CA LEU A 53 4.95 -2.39 -0.65
C LEU A 53 5.86 -3.08 0.37
N ALA A 54 7.16 -3.16 0.09
CA ALA A 54 8.13 -3.74 1.02
C ALA A 54 8.17 -2.98 2.37
N ALA A 55 8.22 -1.65 2.32
CA ALA A 55 8.23 -0.80 3.51
C ALA A 55 6.90 -0.87 4.30
N ALA A 56 5.76 -0.99 3.61
CA ALA A 56 4.46 -1.16 4.23
C ALA A 56 4.35 -2.50 4.97
N ARG A 57 4.75 -3.60 4.32
CA ARG A 57 4.71 -4.95 4.92
C ARG A 57 5.62 -5.07 6.15
N ALA A 58 6.86 -4.58 6.06
CA ALA A 58 7.78 -4.56 7.19
C ALA A 58 7.20 -3.81 8.41
N ARG A 59 6.57 -2.65 8.19
CA ARG A 59 5.93 -1.88 9.28
C ARG A 59 4.73 -2.58 9.90
N ILE A 60 3.97 -3.33 9.11
CA ILE A 60 2.83 -4.12 9.61
C ILE A 60 3.35 -5.24 10.50
N GLU A 61 4.38 -5.95 10.07
CA GLU A 61 5.04 -7.01 10.84
C GLU A 61 5.66 -6.48 12.14
N ASP A 62 6.33 -5.32 12.09
CA ASP A 62 6.92 -4.68 13.27
C ASP A 62 5.88 -4.35 14.36
N GLU A 63 4.69 -3.86 13.96
CA GLU A 63 3.59 -3.58 14.90
C GLU A 63 3.02 -4.88 15.49
N GLU A 64 2.79 -5.90 14.65
CA GLU A 64 2.29 -7.20 15.10
C GLU A 64 3.26 -7.85 16.09
N ALA A 65 4.57 -7.72 15.86
CA ALA A 65 5.60 -8.18 16.77
C ALA A 65 5.65 -7.36 18.07
N ALA A 66 5.41 -6.05 18.01
CA ALA A 66 5.36 -5.20 19.21
C ALA A 66 4.09 -5.43 20.06
N ALA A 67 3.02 -5.92 19.46
CA ALA A 67 1.75 -6.23 20.13
C ALA A 67 1.69 -7.65 20.73
N ALA A 68 2.67 -8.50 20.46
CA ALA A 68 2.79 -9.89 20.94
C ALA A 68 3.61 -9.99 22.24
#